data_AF-A0A0S8JHU7-F1
#
_entry.id   AF-A0A0S8JHU7-F1
#
_cell.length_a   1.000
_cell.length_b   1.000
_cell.length_c   1.000
_cell.angle_alpha   90.00
_cell.angle_beta   90.00
_cell.angle_gamma   90.00
#
_symmetry.space_group_name_H-M   'P 1'
#
loop_
_entity.id
_entity.type
_entity.pdbx_description
1 polymer ?
#
loop_
_entity_poly.entity_id
_entity_poly.type
_entity_poly.pdbx_seq_one_letter_code
_entity_poly.pdbx_strand_id
1 'polypeptide(L)'
;MAEKRRRERRRYTRYAVSLEAKLHVPLPEHGSATLIAKVTVKNFCVNGAHVRIHELKKEHAPVLMRERRKCSLVCQLPGCAMPSILSGEIAWIDLRSDESRPRAYVGIELTDTDPEERETLARFLDDLAGKR
;
A
#
# COMPACT_ATOMS: atom_id res chain seq x y z
N MET A 1 0.39 -1.82 40.96
CA MET A 1 1.28 -1.37 39.88
C MET A 1 0.93 -2.17 38.63
N ALA A 2 0.23 -1.56 37.65
CA ALA A 2 -0.22 -2.26 36.44
C ALA A 2 0.73 -1.92 35.29
N GLU A 3 1.65 -2.82 35.01
CA GLU A 3 2.57 -2.74 33.89
C GLU A 3 1.79 -2.99 32.59
N LYS A 4 1.43 -1.90 31.88
CA LYS A 4 0.84 -1.96 30.54
C LYS A 4 1.87 -2.59 29.60
N ARG A 5 1.87 -3.93 29.48
CA ARG A 5 2.53 -4.64 28.39
C ARG A 5 1.99 -4.10 27.07
N ARG A 6 2.74 -3.20 26.46
CA ARG A 6 2.50 -2.63 25.13
C ARG A 6 2.66 -3.77 24.13
N ARG A 7 1.60 -4.57 23.94
CA ARG A 7 1.56 -5.63 22.92
C ARG A 7 1.89 -4.99 21.58
N GLU A 8 3.08 -5.27 21.10
CA GLU A 8 3.52 -4.89 19.75
C GLU A 8 2.62 -5.67 18.77
N ARG A 9 1.54 -5.04 18.30
CA ARG A 9 0.54 -5.69 17.44
C ARG A 9 1.06 -5.97 16.02
N ARG A 10 2.26 -5.52 15.70
CA ARG A 10 2.84 -5.60 14.35
C ARG A 10 3.86 -6.72 14.29
N ARG A 11 3.57 -7.73 13.48
CA ARG A 11 4.41 -8.93 13.30
C ARG A 11 5.70 -8.65 12.51
N TYR A 12 5.77 -7.54 11.77
CA TYR A 12 6.88 -7.19 10.90
C TYR A 12 7.32 -5.75 11.06
N THR A 13 8.63 -5.51 11.05
CA THR A 13 9.24 -4.18 10.98
C THR A 13 8.81 -3.48 9.69
N ARG A 14 8.43 -2.21 9.81
CA ARG A 14 8.04 -1.36 8.68
C ARG A 14 9.10 -0.29 8.47
N TYR A 15 9.59 -0.18 7.25
CA TYR A 15 10.59 0.81 6.86
C TYR A 15 9.90 2.01 6.23
N ALA A 16 10.18 3.19 6.77
CA ALA A 16 9.64 4.44 6.24
C ALA A 16 10.27 4.73 4.88
N VAL A 17 9.42 5.06 3.91
CA VAL A 17 9.83 5.44 2.55
C VAL A 17 8.96 6.59 2.06
N SER A 18 9.39 7.26 1.00
CA SER A 18 8.56 8.22 0.28
C SER A 18 8.72 7.98 -1.22
N LEU A 19 7.91 7.07 -1.75
CA LEU A 19 7.95 6.69 -3.17
C LEU A 19 6.63 7.07 -3.84
N GLU A 20 6.72 7.70 -5.01
CA GLU A 20 5.56 7.90 -5.87
C GLU A 20 5.15 6.58 -6.51
N ALA A 21 3.84 6.32 -6.54
CA ALA A 21 3.29 5.07 -7.03
C ALA A 21 1.88 5.27 -7.59
N LYS A 22 1.38 4.22 -8.25
CA LYS A 22 -0.01 4.13 -8.68
C LYS A 22 -0.67 2.95 -7.97
N LEU A 23 -1.83 3.21 -7.38
CA LEU A 23 -2.68 2.17 -6.81
C LEU A 23 -3.75 1.81 -7.85
N HIS A 24 -3.77 0.55 -8.26
CA HIS A 24 -4.75 -0.01 -9.19
C HIS A 24 -5.74 -0.84 -8.40
N VAL A 25 -7.04 -0.54 -8.55
CA VAL A 25 -8.13 -1.27 -7.88
C VAL A 25 -9.14 -1.71 -8.94
N PRO A 26 -9.25 -3.01 -9.24
CA PRO A 26 -10.24 -3.52 -10.18
C PRO A 26 -11.68 -3.18 -9.75
N LEU A 27 -12.51 -2.82 -10.72
CA LEU A 27 -13.93 -2.48 -10.53
C LEU A 27 -14.82 -3.58 -11.12
N PRO A 28 -15.08 -4.68 -10.39
CA PRO A 28 -15.80 -5.83 -10.94
C PRO A 28 -17.24 -5.50 -11.38
N GLU A 29 -17.88 -4.48 -10.81
CA GLU A 29 -19.22 -4.04 -11.21
C GLU A 29 -19.26 -3.27 -12.52
N HIS A 30 -18.09 -2.88 -13.06
CA HIS A 30 -17.95 -2.17 -14.32
C HIS A 30 -17.10 -2.98 -15.32
N GLY A 31 -17.16 -4.31 -15.24
CA GLY A 31 -16.43 -5.21 -16.14
C GLY A 31 -14.91 -5.15 -15.91
N SER A 32 -14.17 -4.76 -16.95
CA SER A 32 -12.70 -4.67 -16.93
C SER A 32 -12.15 -3.31 -16.46
N ALA A 33 -13.01 -2.41 -15.99
CA ALA A 33 -12.59 -1.10 -15.52
C ALA A 33 -11.67 -1.20 -14.29
N THR A 34 -10.63 -0.37 -14.25
CA THR A 34 -9.68 -0.28 -13.13
C THR A 34 -9.59 1.15 -12.66
N LEU A 35 -9.78 1.36 -11.35
CA LEU A 35 -9.51 2.64 -10.71
C LEU A 35 -8.00 2.79 -10.56
N ILE A 36 -7.45 3.91 -11.04
CA ILE A 36 -6.03 4.24 -10.94
C ILE A 36 -5.90 5.51 -10.10
N ALA A 37 -5.33 5.38 -8.91
CA ALA A 37 -5.06 6.50 -8.01
C ALA A 37 -3.56 6.80 -7.93
N LYS A 38 -3.18 8.08 -8.01
CA LYS A 38 -1.81 8.52 -7.68
C LYS A 38 -1.63 8.46 -6.16
N VAL A 39 -0.57 7.80 -5.70
CA VAL A 39 -0.30 7.60 -4.28
C VAL A 39 1.16 7.87 -3.93
N THR A 40 1.43 8.20 -2.66
CA THR A 40 2.76 8.09 -2.07
C THR A 40 2.80 6.86 -1.18
N VAL A 41 3.76 5.96 -1.37
CA VAL A 41 4.08 4.94 -0.39
C VAL A 41 4.83 5.57 0.77
N LYS A 42 4.28 5.43 1.99
CA LYS A 42 4.82 5.98 3.24
C LYS A 42 5.67 4.98 4.02
N ASN A 43 5.36 3.69 3.90
CA ASN A 43 6.20 2.64 4.43
C ASN A 43 5.89 1.30 3.74
N PHE A 44 6.87 0.41 3.82
CA PHE A 44 6.76 -0.99 3.43
C PHE A 44 7.14 -1.92 4.57
N CYS A 45 6.58 -3.12 4.55
CA CYS A 45 7.17 -4.33 5.09
C CYS A 45 7.02 -5.45 4.04
N VAL A 46 7.63 -6.60 4.30
CA VAL A 46 7.60 -7.75 3.38
C VAL A 46 6.19 -8.21 2.99
N ASN A 47 5.19 -7.93 3.82
CA ASN A 47 3.80 -8.35 3.63
C ASN A 47 2.82 -7.19 3.53
N GLY A 48 3.27 -5.94 3.41
CA GLY A 48 2.32 -4.85 3.39
C GLY A 48 2.90 -3.50 3.06
N ALA A 49 2.03 -2.63 2.56
CA ALA A 49 2.35 -1.24 2.29
C ALA A 49 1.39 -0.33 3.05
N HIS A 50 1.84 0.89 3.31
CA HIS A 50 0.99 1.99 3.73
C HIS A 50 1.13 3.11 2.72
N VAL A 51 0.01 3.50 2.11
CA VAL A 51 0.01 4.49 1.03
C VAL A 51 -0.92 5.64 1.36
N ARG A 52 -0.58 6.83 0.85
CA ARG A 52 -1.43 8.03 0.88
C ARG A 52 -1.92 8.33 -0.52
N ILE A 53 -3.23 8.36 -0.73
CA ILE A 53 -3.86 8.85 -1.96
C ILE A 53 -3.83 10.38 -1.95
N HIS A 54 -3.29 11.00 -3.00
CA HIS A 54 -3.13 12.46 -3.06
C HIS A 54 -4.44 13.21 -3.33
N GLU A 55 -5.27 12.65 -4.21
CA GLU A 55 -6.53 13.24 -4.64
C GLU A 55 -7.56 12.13 -4.77
N LEU A 56 -8.54 12.13 -3.86
CA LEU A 56 -9.65 11.21 -3.90
C LEU A 56 -10.85 11.90 -4.54
N LYS A 57 -11.28 11.41 -5.71
CA LYS A 57 -12.55 11.83 -6.30
C LYS A 57 -13.72 11.24 -5.51
N LYS A 58 -14.86 11.92 -5.50
CA LYS A 58 -16.05 11.47 -4.75
C LYS A 58 -16.49 10.06 -5.15
N GLU A 59 -16.40 9.73 -6.44
CA GLU A 59 -16.72 8.39 -6.95
C GLU A 59 -15.77 7.27 -6.47
N HIS A 60 -14.57 7.60 -5.99
CA HIS A 60 -13.58 6.61 -5.55
C HIS A 60 -13.85 6.06 -4.15
N ALA A 61 -14.43 6.87 -3.26
CA ALA A 61 -14.61 6.49 -1.86
C ALA A 61 -15.47 5.23 -1.67
N PRO A 62 -16.65 5.09 -2.32
CA PRO A 62 -17.47 3.88 -2.18
C PRO A 62 -16.77 2.61 -2.68
N VAL A 63 -15.90 2.73 -3.69
CA VAL A 63 -15.15 1.59 -4.24
C VAL A 63 -14.11 1.11 -3.24
N LEU A 64 -13.36 2.04 -2.64
CA LEU A 64 -12.25 1.75 -1.74
C LEU A 64 -12.71 1.28 -0.35
N MET A 65 -13.91 1.68 0.09
CA MET A 65 -14.46 1.31 1.40
C MET A 65 -15.09 -0.09 1.44
N ARG A 66 -15.19 -0.79 0.30
CA ARG A 66 -15.66 -2.18 0.29
C ARG A 66 -14.61 -3.08 0.93
N GLU A 67 -15.06 -4.01 1.76
CA GLU A 67 -14.16 -4.92 2.47
C GLU A 67 -13.28 -5.75 1.51
N ARG A 68 -12.00 -5.87 1.87
CA ARG A 68 -10.99 -6.76 1.24
C ARG A 68 -10.95 -6.70 -0.28
N ARG A 69 -10.74 -5.49 -0.81
CA ARG A 69 -10.60 -5.29 -2.26
C ARG A 69 -9.20 -5.66 -2.72
N LYS A 70 -9.12 -6.50 -3.76
CA LYS A 70 -7.89 -6.72 -4.51
C LYS A 70 -7.36 -5.40 -5.07
N CYS A 71 -6.05 -5.24 -5.03
CA CYS A 71 -5.36 -4.09 -5.56
C CYS A 71 -3.93 -4.45 -5.97
N SER A 72 -3.35 -3.62 -6.84
CA SER A 72 -1.94 -3.71 -7.20
C SER A 72 -1.31 -2.34 -7.03
N LEU A 73 -0.18 -2.30 -6.35
CA LEU A 73 0.63 -1.11 -6.15
C LEU A 73 1.79 -1.16 -7.15
N VAL A 74 1.79 -0.24 -8.11
CA VAL A 74 2.85 -0.10 -9.12
C VAL A 74 3.78 1.01 -8.67
N CYS A 75 5.04 0.68 -8.38
CA CYS A 75 6.03 1.65 -7.89
C CYS A 75 7.43 1.35 -8.43
N GLN A 76 8.25 2.39 -8.60
CA GLN A 76 9.66 2.22 -8.95
C GLN A 76 10.46 2.06 -7.67
N LEU A 77 10.90 0.84 -7.38
CA LEU A 77 11.83 0.60 -6.28
C LEU A 77 13.23 1.12 -6.67
N PRO A 78 13.93 1.85 -5.78
CA PRO A 78 15.30 2.29 -6.02
C PRO A 78 16.23 1.11 -6.37
N GLY A 79 17.05 1.29 -7.40
CA GLY A 79 17.98 0.24 -7.86
C GLY A 79 17.37 -0.80 -8.80
N CYS A 80 16.06 -0.77 -9.05
CA CYS A 80 15.41 -1.62 -10.05
C CYS A 80 15.30 -0.89 -11.39
N ALA A 81 15.49 -1.60 -12.51
CA ALA A 81 15.35 -1.04 -13.86
C ALA A 81 13.89 -0.91 -14.31
N MET A 82 13.02 -1.81 -13.83
CA MET A 82 11.61 -1.86 -14.16
C MET A 82 10.75 -1.53 -12.92
N PRO A 83 9.52 -1.00 -13.10
CA PRO A 83 8.60 -0.82 -12.00
C PRO A 83 8.16 -2.15 -11.42
N SER A 84 8.10 -2.23 -10.09
CA SER A 84 7.58 -3.38 -9.37
C SER A 84 6.05 -3.33 -9.26
N ILE A 85 5.42 -4.49 -9.42
CA ILE A 85 3.98 -4.66 -9.24
C ILE A 85 3.71 -5.49 -7.97
N LEU A 86 3.25 -4.81 -6.92
CA LEU A 86 2.98 -5.42 -5.62
C LEU A 86 1.47 -5.62 -5.44
N SER A 87 1.01 -6.87 -5.59
CA SER A 87 -0.42 -7.22 -5.56
C SER A 87 -0.87 -7.77 -4.21
N GLY A 88 -2.12 -7.50 -3.86
CA GLY A 88 -2.74 -8.00 -2.64
C GLY A 88 -4.09 -7.34 -2.36
N GLU A 89 -4.41 -7.09 -1.09
CA GLU A 89 -5.72 -6.61 -0.66
C GLU A 89 -5.65 -5.35 0.19
N ILE A 90 -6.66 -4.48 0.05
CA ILE A 90 -6.87 -3.35 0.96
C ILE A 90 -7.35 -3.92 2.30
N ALA A 91 -6.51 -3.77 3.32
CA ALA A 91 -6.77 -4.23 4.68
C ALA A 91 -7.56 -3.20 5.50
N TRP A 92 -7.31 -1.91 5.27
CA TRP A 92 -8.04 -0.81 5.91
C TRP A 92 -7.89 0.49 5.13
N ILE A 93 -8.84 1.41 5.33
CA ILE A 93 -8.82 2.76 4.78
C ILE A 93 -9.20 3.79 5.85
N ASP A 94 -8.46 4.88 5.92
CA ASP A 94 -8.78 6.07 6.72
C ASP A 94 -9.02 7.24 5.76
N LEU A 95 -10.28 7.64 5.62
CA LEU A 95 -10.71 8.74 4.77
C LEU A 95 -10.67 10.06 5.54
N ARG A 96 -10.00 11.06 4.96
CA ARG A 96 -9.95 12.44 5.45
C ARG A 96 -10.70 13.33 4.47
N SER A 97 -12.02 13.37 4.63
CA SER A 97 -12.96 14.10 3.77
C SER A 97 -13.21 15.55 4.21
N ASP A 98 -12.71 15.92 5.38
CA ASP A 98 -12.78 17.26 5.99
C ASP A 98 -11.69 18.21 5.49
N GLU A 99 -10.72 17.74 4.71
CA GLU A 99 -9.66 18.55 4.10
C GLU A 99 -10.13 19.22 2.79
N SER A 100 -9.55 20.38 2.46
CA SER A 100 -9.79 21.11 1.20
C SER A 100 -9.49 20.30 -0.06
N ARG A 101 -8.70 19.23 0.08
CA ARG A 101 -8.52 18.17 -0.91
C ARG A 101 -8.73 16.83 -0.19
N PRO A 102 -9.79 16.06 -0.53
CA PRO A 102 -10.04 14.78 0.10
C PRO A 102 -8.85 13.83 -0.08
N ARG A 103 -8.40 13.25 1.03
CA ARG A 103 -7.28 12.31 1.06
C ARG A 103 -7.69 11.00 1.71
N ALA A 104 -6.92 9.97 1.44
CA ALA A 104 -7.08 8.68 2.08
C ALA A 104 -5.73 8.07 2.42
N TYR A 105 -5.66 7.44 3.59
CA TYR A 105 -4.58 6.55 3.97
C TYR A 105 -5.07 5.11 3.82
N VAL A 106 -4.29 4.29 3.14
CA VAL A 106 -4.68 2.92 2.80
C VAL A 106 -3.60 1.96 3.28
N GLY A 107 -4.02 0.98 4.07
CA GLY A 107 -3.19 -0.18 4.40
C GLY A 107 -3.43 -1.29 3.40
N ILE A 108 -2.35 -1.78 2.80
CA ILE A 108 -2.38 -2.88 1.83
C ILE A 108 -1.66 -4.07 2.44
N GLU A 109 -2.27 -5.25 2.36
CA GLU A 109 -1.66 -6.54 2.66
C GLU A 109 -1.23 -7.20 1.35
N LEU A 110 0.04 -7.56 1.22
CA LEU A 110 0.63 -8.11 -0.01
C LEU A 110 0.51 -9.64 -0.02
N THR A 111 -0.68 -10.14 -0.35
CA THR A 111 -0.99 -11.58 -0.38
C THR A 111 -0.67 -12.23 -1.72
N ASP A 112 -0.91 -11.51 -2.82
CA ASP A 112 -0.93 -12.04 -4.20
C ASP A 112 0.25 -11.51 -5.04
N THR A 113 1.31 -11.00 -4.40
CA THR A 113 2.49 -10.49 -5.09
C THR A 113 3.30 -11.64 -5.68
N ASP A 114 3.71 -11.51 -6.95
CA ASP A 114 4.54 -12.49 -7.63
C ASP A 114 5.84 -12.78 -6.86
N PRO A 115 6.34 -14.02 -6.84
CA PRO A 115 7.53 -14.38 -6.05
C PRO A 115 8.76 -13.53 -6.37
N GLU A 116 9.01 -13.23 -7.65
CA GLU A 116 10.14 -12.41 -8.10
C GLU A 116 10.02 -10.95 -7.61
N GLU A 117 8.81 -10.40 -7.65
CA GLU A 117 8.53 -9.05 -7.13
C GLU A 117 8.65 -9.01 -5.61
N ARG A 118 8.25 -10.09 -4.93
CA ARG A 118 8.40 -10.23 -3.48
C ARG A 118 9.87 -10.32 -3.08
N GLU A 119 10.69 -11.02 -3.86
CA GLU A 119 12.13 -11.08 -3.66
C GLU A 119 12.79 -9.72 -3.89
N THR A 120 12.37 -9.01 -4.94
CA THR A 120 12.83 -7.65 -5.24
C THR A 120 12.51 -6.69 -4.09
N LEU A 121 11.28 -6.74 -3.57
CA LEU A 121 10.89 -5.99 -2.39
C LEU A 121 11.73 -6.37 -1.17
N ALA A 122 11.93 -7.67 -0.91
CA ALA A 122 12.72 -8.13 0.23
C ALA A 122 14.16 -7.60 0.19
N ARG A 123 14.83 -7.67 -0.98
CA ARG A 123 16.18 -7.11 -1.18
C ARG A 123 16.21 -5.61 -0.90
N PHE A 124 15.24 -4.86 -1.43
CA PHE A 124 15.10 -3.43 -1.16
C PHE A 124 14.95 -3.13 0.34
N LEU A 125 14.16 -3.94 1.07
CA LEU A 125 14.00 -3.77 2.51
C LEU A 125 15.24 -4.13 3.32
N ASP A 126 16.02 -5.11 2.88
CA ASP A 126 17.30 -5.46 3.53
C ASP A 126 18.35 -4.36 3.33
N ASP A 127 18.39 -3.72 2.17
CA ASP A 127 19.25 -2.56 1.91
C ASP A 127 18.85 -1.38 2.82
N LEU A 128 17.55 -1.11 2.99
CA LEU A 128 17.06 -0.09 3.94
C LEU A 128 17.40 -0.42 5.41
N ALA A 129 17.54 -1.70 5.74
CA ALA A 129 17.92 -2.16 7.06
C ALA A 129 19.43 -2.05 7.32
N GLY A 130 20.24 -1.67 6.32
CA GLY A 130 21.70 -1.66 6.41
C GLY A 130 22.29 -3.07 6.54
N LYS A 131 21.59 -4.10 6.03
CA LYS A 131 22.05 -5.50 6.08
C LYS A 131 22.93 -5.88 4.89
N ARG A 132 23.34 -4.90 4.08
CA ARG A 132 24.23 -5.04 2.91
C ARG A 132 25.19 -3.87 2.83
#